data_AF-A0AAX0X044-F1
#
_entry.id   AF-A0AAX0X044-F1
#
_cell.length_a   1.000
_cell.length_b   1.000
_cell.length_c   1.000
_cell.angle_alpha   90.00
_cell.angle_beta   90.00
_cell.angle_gamma   90.00
#
_symmetry.space_group_name_H-M   'P 1'
#
loop_
_entity.id
_entity.type
_entity.pdbx_description
1 polymer ?
#
loop_
_entity_poly.entity_id
_entity_poly.type
_entity_poly.pdbx_seq_one_letter_code
_entity_poly.pdbx_strand_id
1 'polypeptide(L)'
;MSPDTSWLNEHFSVLLANNKGQKYKKAIEPFSGSASWSLAAMEVGLAEEYIVNDSNKVLINILQLIRDNPTLVKTSYAALIEKYDVSLSKKDFFLKVIENYNQTTDEEKPLLLPFIINHSWGGILFYDKELNIIYREGELFEGKNANRFLEHANLSLEMFLCEIDRVSNLLNVNQVSFRSGDFMDVISIATPGDFVALNPPYPENEHSTFEKAGMYTELYSPEKLHQNLVHIVHYLESQGIHYYMTYGFYNPKFRNYVLANKNQQPINYFRVLGYKHCAFGIGLDQMYFTSQFSIPKRINIFKAEEVLGNQDLTPEEALEQFKRLSKKCFAVIYRAFIKPGLEMEYQKAWHQVASYFVQYRGALGSCLHKTNDGMWLAYSRWPDKATRDASWPGDNAPSEMLPDDIKKALITIQESIDQTQKLPEITMEVIDDLLYSN
;
A
#
# COMPACT_ATOMS: atom_id res chain seq x y z
N MET A 1 0.34 -15.02 4.11
CA MET A 1 0.35 -14.08 5.25
C MET A 1 1.64 -13.25 5.23
N SER A 2 2.05 -12.77 4.06
CA SER A 2 3.18 -11.85 3.93
C SER A 2 2.62 -10.60 3.28
N PRO A 3 2.86 -9.42 3.85
CA PRO A 3 2.35 -8.21 3.25
C PRO A 3 3.16 -7.88 1.99
N ASP A 4 2.47 -7.47 0.92
CA ASP A 4 3.13 -7.01 -0.30
C ASP A 4 3.92 -5.73 0.02
N THR A 5 5.24 -5.78 -0.12
CA THR A 5 6.14 -4.67 0.22
C THR A 5 5.80 -3.36 -0.52
N SER A 6 5.25 -3.43 -1.74
CA SER A 6 4.81 -2.24 -2.47
C SER A 6 3.55 -1.63 -1.85
N TRP A 7 2.61 -2.48 -1.45
CA TRP A 7 1.38 -2.11 -0.78
C TRP A 7 1.66 -1.48 0.59
N LEU A 8 2.62 -2.03 1.34
CA LEU A 8 3.01 -1.50 2.65
C LEU A 8 3.74 -0.19 2.61
N ASN A 9 4.73 -0.06 1.73
CA ASN A 9 5.63 1.09 1.76
C ASN A 9 4.86 2.38 1.45
N GLU A 10 3.90 2.36 0.53
CA GLU A 10 3.11 3.55 0.21
C GLU A 10 2.07 3.88 1.29
N HIS A 11 1.37 2.86 1.81
CA HIS A 11 0.29 3.04 2.78
C HIS A 11 0.82 3.53 4.11
N PHE A 12 1.76 2.77 4.70
CA PHE A 12 2.30 3.10 5.99
C PHE A 12 3.13 4.39 5.94
N SER A 13 3.70 4.77 4.79
CA SER A 13 4.35 6.09 4.67
C SER A 13 3.37 7.25 4.85
N VAL A 14 2.13 7.14 4.37
CA VAL A 14 1.09 8.14 4.67
C VAL A 14 0.76 8.11 6.16
N LEU A 15 0.54 6.93 6.75
CA LEU A 15 0.18 6.81 8.17
C LEU A 15 1.27 7.37 9.10
N LEU A 16 2.52 6.98 8.87
CA LEU A 16 3.70 7.36 9.66
C LEU A 16 4.04 8.84 9.48
N ALA A 17 3.84 9.42 8.30
CA ALA A 17 4.03 10.86 8.12
C ALA A 17 3.04 11.69 8.95
N ASN A 18 1.84 11.16 9.20
CA ASN A 18 0.77 11.87 9.92
C ASN A 18 0.73 11.55 11.43
N ASN A 19 1.34 10.46 11.89
CA ASN A 19 1.38 10.13 13.32
C ASN A 19 2.52 10.83 14.10
N LYS A 20 3.39 11.60 13.42
CA LYS A 20 4.49 12.36 14.01
C LYS A 20 5.42 11.52 14.91
N GLY A 21 5.60 10.25 14.58
CA GLY A 21 6.42 9.32 15.35
C GLY A 21 5.78 8.81 16.65
N GLN A 22 4.50 9.08 16.87
CA GLN A 22 3.74 8.55 18.00
C GLN A 22 3.00 7.27 17.60
N LYS A 23 2.90 6.33 18.56
CA LYS A 23 2.06 5.14 18.41
C LYS A 23 0.60 5.48 18.69
N TYR A 24 -0.30 4.79 18.01
CA TYR A 24 -1.71 4.74 18.40
C TYR A 24 -1.89 3.86 19.64
N LYS A 25 -2.96 4.09 20.40
CA LYS A 25 -3.30 3.22 21.53
C LYS A 25 -3.67 1.83 21.03
N LYS A 26 -4.68 1.76 20.15
CA LYS A 26 -5.10 0.54 19.45
C LYS A 26 -5.06 0.73 17.94
N ALA A 27 -4.60 -0.28 17.22
CA ALA A 27 -4.89 -0.47 15.80
C ALA A 27 -5.96 -1.55 15.65
N ILE A 28 -7.09 -1.21 15.02
CA ILE A 28 -8.25 -2.08 14.86
C ILE A 28 -8.41 -2.40 13.38
N GLU A 29 -8.34 -3.67 13.00
CA GLU A 29 -8.59 -4.16 11.64
C GLU A 29 -9.88 -5.00 11.63
N PRO A 30 -11.04 -4.42 11.26
CA PRO A 30 -12.34 -5.10 11.32
C PRO A 30 -12.53 -6.19 10.25
N PHE A 31 -11.77 -6.09 9.15
CA PHE A 31 -11.84 -6.95 7.96
C PHE A 31 -10.47 -7.54 7.65
N SER A 32 -9.94 -8.33 8.57
CA SER A 32 -8.53 -8.72 8.51
C SER A 32 -8.21 -9.67 7.37
N GLY A 33 -9.12 -10.56 6.97
CA GLY A 33 -8.84 -11.59 5.98
C GLY A 33 -7.61 -12.42 6.39
N SER A 34 -6.49 -12.21 5.70
CA SER A 34 -5.20 -12.85 6.05
C SER A 34 -4.37 -12.10 7.11
N ALA A 35 -4.90 -11.00 7.65
CA ALA A 35 -4.27 -10.06 8.58
C ALA A 35 -2.95 -9.46 8.08
N SER A 36 -2.74 -9.37 6.77
CA SER A 36 -1.51 -8.80 6.18
C SER A 36 -1.27 -7.36 6.64
N TRP A 37 -2.32 -6.55 6.75
CA TRP A 37 -2.21 -5.19 7.25
C TRP A 37 -1.83 -5.16 8.73
N SER A 38 -2.52 -5.91 9.60
CA SER A 38 -2.19 -5.96 11.02
C SER A 38 -0.77 -6.43 11.28
N LEU A 39 -0.31 -7.47 10.56
CA LEU A 39 1.07 -7.96 10.67
C LEU A 39 2.07 -6.86 10.29
N ALA A 40 1.83 -6.14 9.20
CA ALA A 40 2.71 -5.03 8.84
C ALA A 40 2.65 -3.86 9.82
N ALA A 41 1.47 -3.57 10.36
CA ALA A 41 1.29 -2.55 11.39
C ALA A 41 2.07 -2.91 12.67
N MET A 42 2.22 -4.20 12.98
CA MET A 42 3.09 -4.70 14.04
C MET A 42 4.57 -4.54 13.69
N GLU A 43 4.99 -4.87 12.47
CA GLU A 43 6.38 -4.74 12.01
C GLU A 43 6.90 -3.30 12.11
N VAL A 44 6.07 -2.31 11.77
CA VAL A 44 6.43 -0.89 11.88
C VAL A 44 6.13 -0.29 13.26
N GLY A 45 5.55 -1.08 14.17
CA GLY A 45 5.20 -0.65 15.53
C GLY A 45 4.15 0.49 15.56
N LEU A 46 3.13 0.43 14.69
CA LEU A 46 2.10 1.46 14.54
C LEU A 46 1.32 1.76 15.84
N ALA A 47 1.08 0.75 16.67
CA ALA A 47 0.23 0.86 17.86
C ALA A 47 0.82 0.13 19.08
N GLU A 48 0.23 0.37 20.25
CA GLU A 48 0.52 -0.36 21.50
C GLU A 48 -0.24 -1.70 21.57
N GLU A 49 -1.51 -1.70 21.14
CA GLU A 49 -2.38 -2.87 21.07
C GLU A 49 -2.94 -3.05 19.65
N TYR A 50 -3.17 -4.30 19.25
CA TYR A 50 -3.75 -4.66 17.95
C TYR A 50 -5.01 -5.51 18.14
N ILE A 51 -6.10 -5.13 17.48
CA ILE A 51 -7.35 -5.89 17.43
C ILE A 51 -7.56 -6.38 16.01
N VAL A 52 -7.46 -7.70 15.82
CA VAL A 52 -7.63 -8.37 14.53
C VAL A 52 -9.00 -9.04 14.53
N ASN A 53 -9.88 -8.64 13.61
CA ASN A 53 -11.23 -9.17 13.50
C ASN A 53 -11.54 -9.65 12.08
N ASP A 54 -12.33 -10.72 11.98
CA ASP A 54 -12.98 -11.11 10.73
C ASP A 54 -14.28 -11.86 11.00
N SER A 55 -15.24 -11.73 10.10
CA SER A 55 -16.46 -12.54 10.12
C SER A 55 -16.19 -14.04 9.94
N ASN A 56 -15.11 -14.38 9.22
CA ASN A 56 -14.68 -15.75 9.03
C ASN A 56 -13.83 -16.22 10.22
N LYS A 57 -14.48 -16.92 11.15
CA LYS A 57 -13.85 -17.49 12.34
C LYS A 57 -12.67 -18.44 12.04
N VAL A 58 -12.67 -19.13 10.90
CA VAL A 58 -11.58 -20.06 10.57
C VAL A 58 -10.28 -19.29 10.32
N LEU A 59 -10.34 -18.14 9.64
CA LEU A 59 -9.17 -17.28 9.43
C LEU A 59 -8.59 -16.77 10.77
N ILE A 60 -9.47 -16.38 11.69
CA ILE A 60 -9.07 -15.93 13.03
C ILE A 60 -8.46 -17.08 13.85
N ASN A 61 -9.08 -18.27 13.80
CA ASN A 61 -8.57 -19.46 14.47
C ASN A 61 -7.18 -19.87 13.93
N ILE A 62 -6.91 -19.68 12.63
CA ILE A 62 -5.57 -19.91 12.07
C ILE A 62 -4.55 -18.98 12.73
N LEU A 63 -4.84 -17.68 12.82
CA LEU A 63 -3.91 -16.71 13.43
C LEU A 63 -3.68 -17.00 14.92
N GLN A 64 -4.73 -17.35 15.65
CA GLN A 64 -4.62 -17.80 17.04
C GLN A 64 -3.75 -19.05 17.15
N LEU A 65 -3.96 -20.03 16.27
CA LEU A 65 -3.19 -21.28 16.30
C LEU A 65 -1.73 -21.06 15.91
N ILE A 66 -1.42 -20.14 15.00
CA ILE A 66 -0.04 -19.74 14.68
C ILE A 66 0.64 -19.08 15.89
N ARG A 67 -0.08 -18.24 16.64
CA ARG A 67 0.44 -17.64 17.88
C ARG A 67 0.69 -18.70 18.96
N ASP A 68 -0.30 -19.56 19.20
CA ASP A 68 -0.38 -20.39 20.40
C ASP A 68 0.26 -21.78 20.20
N ASN A 69 0.23 -22.33 18.99
CA ASN A 69 0.78 -23.65 18.66
C ASN A 69 1.28 -23.74 17.19
N PRO A 70 2.33 -22.97 16.83
CA PRO A 70 2.85 -22.95 15.45
C PRO A 70 3.34 -24.33 14.98
N THR A 71 3.85 -25.17 15.88
CA THR A 71 4.31 -26.53 15.57
C THR A 71 3.19 -27.39 15.00
N LEU A 72 1.98 -27.30 15.54
CA LEU A 72 0.84 -28.05 15.02
C LEU A 72 0.53 -27.65 13.58
N VAL A 73 0.45 -26.35 13.29
CA VAL A 73 0.20 -25.83 11.92
C VAL A 73 1.28 -26.35 10.95
N LYS A 74 2.56 -26.25 11.34
CA LYS A 74 3.70 -26.71 10.55
C LYS A 74 3.64 -28.21 10.25
N THR A 75 3.42 -29.03 11.27
CA THR A 75 3.37 -30.51 11.12
C THR A 75 2.17 -30.97 10.31
N SER A 76 0.98 -30.40 10.53
CA SER A 76 -0.23 -30.69 9.74
C SER A 76 -0.04 -30.31 8.27
N TYR A 77 0.54 -29.14 8.00
CA TYR A 77 0.82 -28.71 6.63
C TYR A 77 1.83 -29.62 5.93
N ALA A 78 2.95 -29.95 6.58
CA ALA A 78 3.96 -30.85 6.05
C ALA A 78 3.39 -32.25 5.72
N ALA A 79 2.52 -32.79 6.59
CA ALA A 79 1.87 -34.07 6.35
C ALA A 79 0.89 -34.04 5.15
N LEU A 80 0.23 -32.91 4.89
CA LEU A 80 -0.57 -32.74 3.68
C LEU A 80 0.30 -32.68 2.42
N ILE A 81 1.44 -31.99 2.48
CA ILE A 81 2.41 -31.92 1.38
C ILE A 81 3.00 -33.29 1.07
N GLU A 82 3.41 -34.08 2.07
CA GLU A 82 3.95 -35.44 1.86
C GLU A 82 2.95 -36.32 1.10
N LYS A 83 1.68 -36.31 1.52
CA LYS A 83 0.61 -37.05 0.85
C LYS A 83 0.31 -36.52 -0.54
N TYR A 84 0.34 -35.19 -0.71
CA TYR A 84 0.16 -34.54 -1.99
C TYR A 84 1.27 -34.96 -2.96
N ASP A 85 2.52 -34.97 -2.52
CA ASP A 85 3.70 -35.29 -3.32
C ASP A 85 3.66 -36.71 -3.89
N VAL A 86 3.19 -37.68 -3.12
CA VAL A 86 3.04 -39.08 -3.57
C VAL A 86 1.70 -39.37 -4.25
N SER A 87 0.77 -38.42 -4.30
CA SER A 87 -0.54 -38.63 -4.92
C SER A 87 -0.45 -38.81 -6.44
N LEU A 88 -1.26 -39.73 -6.99
CA LEU A 88 -1.32 -40.01 -8.43
C LEU A 88 -1.89 -38.84 -9.23
N SER A 89 -2.87 -38.13 -8.66
CA SER A 89 -3.52 -36.96 -9.24
C SER A 89 -3.53 -35.83 -8.23
N LYS A 90 -2.74 -34.80 -8.52
CA LYS A 90 -2.57 -33.62 -7.66
C LYS A 90 -3.87 -32.87 -7.47
N LYS A 91 -4.61 -32.70 -8.57
CA LYS A 91 -5.92 -32.01 -8.57
C LYS A 91 -6.95 -32.78 -7.75
N ASP A 92 -7.04 -34.10 -7.90
CA ASP A 92 -8.00 -34.90 -7.13
C ASP A 92 -7.67 -34.89 -5.64
N PHE A 93 -6.39 -34.92 -5.28
CA PHE A 93 -5.97 -34.76 -3.88
C PHE A 93 -6.41 -33.40 -3.34
N PHE A 94 -6.16 -32.32 -4.07
CA PHE A 94 -6.58 -30.97 -3.69
C PHE A 94 -8.11 -30.87 -3.51
N LEU A 95 -8.89 -31.39 -4.45
CA LEU A 95 -10.36 -31.43 -4.34
C LEU A 95 -10.81 -32.27 -3.14
N LYS A 96 -10.11 -33.36 -2.82
CA LYS A 96 -10.40 -34.18 -1.63
C LYS A 96 -10.12 -33.43 -0.34
N VAL A 97 -9.08 -32.58 -0.29
CA VAL A 97 -8.82 -31.73 0.88
C VAL A 97 -9.92 -30.69 1.06
N ILE A 98 -10.46 -30.11 -0.02
CA ILE A 98 -11.64 -29.22 0.06
C ILE A 98 -12.87 -29.99 0.58
N GLU A 99 -13.13 -31.20 0.06
CA GLU A 99 -14.24 -32.03 0.53
C GLU A 99 -14.11 -32.32 2.04
N ASN A 100 -12.91 -32.71 2.49
CA ASN A 100 -12.64 -32.96 3.90
C ASN A 100 -12.83 -31.68 4.73
N TYR A 101 -12.36 -30.52 4.26
CA TYR A 101 -12.56 -29.23 4.93
C TYR A 101 -14.04 -28.91 5.16
N ASN A 102 -14.90 -29.19 4.17
CA ASN A 102 -16.34 -28.94 4.28
C ASN A 102 -17.05 -29.91 5.25
N GLN A 103 -16.47 -31.08 5.51
CA GLN A 103 -17.05 -32.11 6.38
C GLN A 103 -16.49 -32.11 7.82
N THR A 104 -15.38 -31.41 8.05
CA THR A 104 -14.64 -31.42 9.32
C THR A 104 -15.13 -30.33 10.29
N THR A 105 -14.69 -30.45 11.55
CA THR A 105 -15.04 -29.49 12.62
C THR A 105 -14.33 -28.14 12.46
N ASP A 106 -14.83 -27.08 13.10
CA ASP A 106 -14.21 -25.76 13.00
C ASP A 106 -12.84 -25.68 13.67
N GLU A 107 -12.50 -26.64 14.54
CA GLU A 107 -11.19 -26.83 15.15
C GLU A 107 -10.17 -27.44 14.18
N GLU A 108 -10.62 -28.27 13.23
CA GLU A 108 -9.76 -28.93 12.25
C GLU A 108 -9.58 -28.11 10.97
N LYS A 109 -10.59 -27.31 10.60
CA LYS A 109 -10.54 -26.41 9.42
C LYS A 109 -9.28 -25.53 9.35
N PRO A 110 -8.78 -24.92 10.45
CA PRO A 110 -7.53 -24.16 10.48
C PRO A 110 -6.28 -24.95 10.03
N LEU A 111 -6.30 -26.28 10.13
CA LEU A 111 -5.18 -27.15 9.73
C LEU A 111 -5.21 -27.49 8.23
N LEU A 112 -6.38 -27.39 7.59
CA LEU A 112 -6.57 -27.71 6.18
C LEU A 112 -6.55 -26.47 5.29
N LEU A 113 -7.15 -25.37 5.75
CA LEU A 113 -7.32 -24.14 4.96
C LEU A 113 -6.00 -23.55 4.43
N PRO A 114 -4.87 -23.54 5.18
CA PRO A 114 -3.61 -23.05 4.64
C PRO A 114 -3.14 -23.83 3.40
N PHE A 115 -3.38 -25.15 3.35
CA PHE A 115 -3.07 -25.97 2.17
C PHE A 115 -3.92 -25.57 0.98
N ILE A 116 -5.23 -25.38 1.20
CA ILE A 116 -6.18 -24.99 0.15
C ILE A 116 -5.77 -23.63 -0.42
N ILE A 117 -5.57 -22.61 0.42
CA ILE A 117 -5.16 -21.26 -0.01
C ILE A 117 -3.84 -21.31 -0.80
N ASN A 118 -2.84 -22.06 -0.32
CA ASN A 118 -1.53 -22.06 -0.96
C ASN A 118 -1.53 -22.75 -2.34
N HIS A 119 -2.52 -23.62 -2.62
CA HIS A 119 -2.73 -24.27 -3.93
C HIS A 119 -3.86 -23.63 -4.75
N SER A 120 -4.40 -22.49 -4.30
CA SER A 120 -5.36 -21.69 -5.06
C SER A 120 -4.66 -20.51 -5.72
N TRP A 121 -4.98 -20.24 -6.98
CA TRP A 121 -4.48 -19.08 -7.70
C TRP A 121 -4.90 -17.78 -7.00
N GLY A 122 -3.90 -16.97 -6.62
CA GLY A 122 -4.12 -15.74 -5.83
C GLY A 122 -4.65 -15.98 -4.41
N GLY A 123 -4.70 -17.23 -3.94
CA GLY A 123 -5.31 -17.59 -2.67
C GLY A 123 -6.83 -17.33 -2.61
N ILE A 124 -7.48 -17.17 -3.77
CA ILE A 124 -8.90 -16.83 -3.86
C ILE A 124 -9.75 -18.09 -3.62
N LEU A 125 -10.73 -17.96 -2.73
CA LEU A 125 -11.68 -18.99 -2.37
C LEU A 125 -13.10 -18.53 -2.70
N PHE A 126 -13.99 -19.50 -2.93
CA PHE A 126 -15.42 -19.27 -3.08
C PHE A 126 -16.18 -20.02 -2.00
N TYR A 127 -17.21 -19.38 -1.47
CA TYR A 127 -18.05 -19.95 -0.43
C TYR A 127 -19.50 -20.06 -0.89
N ASP A 128 -20.19 -21.12 -0.48
CA ASP A 128 -21.64 -21.16 -0.52
C ASP A 128 -22.26 -20.43 0.69
N LYS A 129 -23.60 -20.40 0.74
CA LYS A 129 -24.36 -19.81 1.85
C LYS A 129 -24.18 -20.54 3.19
N GLU A 130 -23.68 -21.78 3.19
CA GLU A 130 -23.32 -22.56 4.37
C GLU A 130 -21.85 -22.39 4.78
N LEU A 131 -21.09 -21.54 4.08
CA LEU A 131 -19.65 -21.32 4.27
C LEU A 131 -18.77 -22.53 3.94
N ASN A 132 -19.26 -23.45 3.10
CA ASN A 132 -18.41 -24.47 2.50
C ASN A 132 -17.60 -23.87 1.36
N ILE A 133 -16.35 -24.31 1.21
CA ILE A 133 -15.51 -23.95 0.08
C ILE A 133 -16.02 -24.69 -1.16
N ILE A 134 -16.32 -23.92 -2.21
CA ILE A 134 -16.66 -24.46 -3.53
C ILE A 134 -15.46 -24.27 -4.45
N TYR A 135 -15.05 -25.34 -5.12
CA TYR A 135 -14.09 -25.25 -6.22
C TYR A 135 -14.80 -24.92 -7.53
N ARG A 136 -14.32 -23.89 -8.24
CA ARG A 136 -14.84 -23.48 -9.55
C ARG A 136 -13.67 -23.30 -10.51
N GLU A 137 -13.83 -23.77 -11.74
CA GLU A 137 -12.94 -23.40 -12.85
C GLU A 137 -13.62 -22.31 -13.69
N GLY A 138 -12.82 -21.57 -14.46
CA GLY A 138 -13.31 -20.50 -15.31
C GLY A 138 -12.71 -19.15 -14.94
N GLU A 139 -12.86 -18.18 -15.84
CA GLU A 139 -12.20 -16.88 -15.75
C GLU A 139 -12.67 -16.09 -14.52
N LEU A 140 -11.75 -15.32 -13.90
CA LEU A 140 -12.06 -14.33 -12.86
C LEU A 140 -11.78 -13.01 -13.52
N PHE A 141 -12.77 -12.14 -13.64
CA PHE A 141 -12.65 -10.82 -14.27
C PHE A 141 -12.18 -10.87 -15.74
N GLU A 142 -13.02 -10.40 -16.67
CA GLU A 142 -12.67 -10.01 -18.06
C GLU A 142 -11.45 -10.75 -18.69
N GLY A 143 -11.48 -12.08 -18.83
CA GLY A 143 -10.47 -12.81 -19.61
C GLY A 143 -9.23 -13.34 -18.88
N LYS A 144 -9.19 -13.40 -17.53
CA LYS A 144 -7.99 -13.90 -16.79
C LYS A 144 -8.08 -15.36 -16.35
N ASN A 145 -6.92 -15.90 -15.93
CA ASN A 145 -6.60 -17.32 -15.71
C ASN A 145 -7.80 -18.17 -15.26
N ALA A 146 -8.20 -19.10 -16.13
CA ALA A 146 -9.29 -20.04 -15.87
C ALA A 146 -8.90 -21.19 -14.94
N ASN A 147 -7.59 -21.46 -14.77
CA ASN A 147 -7.09 -22.53 -13.91
C ASN A 147 -6.91 -22.01 -12.48
N ARG A 148 -7.79 -22.45 -11.57
CA ARG A 148 -7.72 -22.05 -10.14
C ARG A 148 -6.80 -22.88 -9.30
N PHE A 149 -6.67 -24.15 -9.64
CA PHE A 149 -5.75 -25.04 -8.98
C PHE A 149 -4.32 -24.77 -9.44
N LEU A 150 -3.41 -24.68 -8.48
CA LEU A 150 -1.98 -24.62 -8.70
C LEU A 150 -1.35 -25.96 -8.35
N GLU A 151 -0.74 -26.61 -9.35
CA GLU A 151 0.00 -27.86 -9.10
C GLU A 151 1.23 -27.62 -8.21
N HIS A 152 1.84 -26.45 -8.33
CA HIS A 152 2.89 -25.97 -7.43
C HIS A 152 2.34 -24.87 -6.54
N ALA A 153 2.49 -25.05 -5.23
CA ALA A 153 2.01 -24.08 -4.24
C ALA A 153 2.68 -22.69 -4.41
N ASN A 154 1.96 -21.63 -4.03
CA ASN A 154 2.49 -20.26 -4.10
C ASN A 154 3.73 -20.07 -3.21
N LEU A 155 3.75 -20.74 -2.05
CA LEU A 155 4.93 -20.85 -1.17
C LEU A 155 5.41 -22.30 -1.16
N SER A 156 6.73 -22.50 -1.27
CA SER A 156 7.32 -23.81 -0.99
C SER A 156 7.08 -24.21 0.47
N LEU A 157 7.23 -25.50 0.79
CA LEU A 157 7.12 -25.98 2.17
C LEU A 157 8.07 -25.21 3.10
N GLU A 158 9.33 -25.06 2.72
CA GLU A 158 10.33 -24.30 3.51
C GLU A 158 9.88 -22.86 3.77
N MET A 159 9.44 -22.15 2.74
CA MET A 159 8.96 -20.77 2.87
C MET A 159 7.73 -20.69 3.77
N PHE A 160 6.78 -21.62 3.63
CA PHE A 160 5.60 -21.68 4.48
C PHE A 160 5.99 -21.85 5.95
N LEU A 161 6.88 -22.80 6.27
CA LEU A 161 7.33 -23.05 7.64
C LEU A 161 8.02 -21.81 8.25
N CYS A 162 8.90 -21.16 7.48
CA CYS A 162 9.55 -19.91 7.89
C CYS A 162 8.54 -18.79 8.16
N GLU A 163 7.51 -18.65 7.32
CA GLU A 163 6.46 -17.65 7.53
C GLU A 163 5.62 -17.92 8.77
N ILE A 164 5.33 -19.18 9.10
CA ILE A 164 4.65 -19.53 10.35
C ILE A 164 5.49 -19.10 11.56
N ASP A 165 6.80 -19.36 11.53
CA ASP A 165 7.71 -18.95 12.60
C ASP A 165 7.81 -17.42 12.71
N ARG A 166 7.91 -16.71 11.58
CA ARG A 166 7.93 -15.24 11.55
C ARG A 166 6.65 -14.65 12.15
N VAL A 167 5.49 -15.11 11.70
CA VAL A 167 4.19 -14.61 12.16
C VAL A 167 3.98 -14.96 13.63
N SER A 168 4.32 -16.18 14.06
CA SER A 168 4.19 -16.59 15.47
C SER A 168 5.03 -15.70 16.39
N ASN A 169 6.30 -15.43 16.03
CA ASN A 169 7.16 -14.52 16.77
C ASN A 169 6.56 -13.12 16.85
N LEU A 170 6.10 -12.57 15.72
CA LEU A 170 5.54 -11.24 15.64
C LEU A 170 4.27 -11.08 16.49
N LEU A 171 3.37 -12.07 16.47
CA LEU A 171 2.16 -12.08 17.27
C LEU A 171 2.45 -12.20 18.78
N ASN A 172 3.51 -12.92 19.17
CA ASN A 172 3.85 -13.12 20.58
C ASN A 172 4.61 -11.94 21.20
N VAL A 173 5.35 -11.14 20.42
CA VAL A 173 6.05 -9.94 20.93
C VAL A 173 5.14 -8.70 21.01
N ASN A 174 3.97 -8.74 20.38
CA ASN A 174 3.00 -7.64 20.39
C ASN A 174 1.77 -7.98 21.23
N GLN A 175 1.06 -6.96 21.73
CA GLN A 175 -0.23 -7.16 22.38
C GLN A 175 -1.33 -7.29 21.32
N VAL A 176 -1.81 -8.52 21.09
CA VAL A 176 -2.79 -8.82 20.04
C VAL A 176 -4.02 -9.53 20.59
N SER A 177 -5.18 -8.97 20.26
CA SER A 177 -6.50 -9.52 20.57
C SER A 177 -7.20 -9.98 19.29
N PHE A 178 -7.61 -11.25 19.26
CA PHE A 178 -8.33 -11.85 18.14
C PHE A 178 -9.84 -11.86 18.41
N ARG A 179 -10.63 -11.42 17.43
CA ARG A 179 -12.10 -11.42 17.49
C ARG A 179 -12.66 -12.03 16.21
N SER A 180 -13.86 -12.59 16.30
CA SER A 180 -14.61 -12.99 15.11
C SER A 180 -16.05 -12.57 15.23
N GLY A 181 -16.57 -11.94 14.18
CA GLY A 181 -17.93 -11.41 14.16
C GLY A 181 -18.08 -10.22 13.23
N ASP A 182 -19.21 -9.52 13.40
CA ASP A 182 -19.56 -8.33 12.63
C ASP A 182 -18.55 -7.20 12.87
N PHE A 183 -18.14 -6.54 11.78
CA PHE A 183 -17.22 -5.42 11.83
C PHE A 183 -17.78 -4.22 12.60
N MET A 184 -19.11 -4.03 12.62
CA MET A 184 -19.76 -2.93 13.36
C MET A 184 -19.47 -3.02 14.86
N ASP A 185 -19.49 -4.23 15.42
CA ASP A 185 -19.27 -4.46 16.85
C ASP A 185 -17.85 -4.08 17.26
N VAL A 186 -16.85 -4.46 16.47
CA VAL A 186 -15.44 -4.14 16.76
C VAL A 186 -15.09 -2.68 16.47
N ILE A 187 -15.77 -2.01 15.54
CA ILE A 187 -15.59 -0.57 15.32
C ILE A 187 -16.22 0.24 16.47
N SER A 188 -17.31 -0.24 17.07
CA SER A 188 -18.02 0.47 18.15
C SER A 188 -17.18 0.72 19.41
N ILE A 189 -16.10 -0.06 19.60
CA ILE A 189 -15.16 0.09 20.73
C ILE A 189 -14.02 1.08 20.44
N ALA A 190 -13.95 1.64 19.23
CA ALA A 190 -12.92 2.60 18.85
C ALA A 190 -13.13 3.93 19.60
N THR A 191 -12.03 4.48 20.11
CA THR A 191 -12.00 5.71 20.92
C THR A 191 -10.92 6.67 20.41
N PRO A 192 -10.98 7.98 20.76
CA PRO A 192 -9.95 8.93 20.36
C PRO A 192 -8.53 8.48 20.77
N GLY A 193 -7.62 8.50 19.80
CA GLY A 193 -6.26 7.97 19.92
C GLY A 193 -6.08 6.52 19.41
N ASP A 194 -7.17 5.86 19.01
CA ASP A 194 -7.13 4.61 18.26
C ASP A 194 -7.00 4.87 16.74
N PHE A 195 -6.67 3.83 16.00
CA PHE A 195 -6.61 3.80 14.54
C PHE A 195 -7.47 2.66 13.99
N VAL A 196 -8.24 2.90 12.93
CA VAL A 196 -9.09 1.89 12.28
C VAL A 196 -8.66 1.66 10.83
N ALA A 197 -8.31 0.43 10.47
CA ALA A 197 -7.96 0.04 9.11
C ALA A 197 -9.09 -0.78 8.48
N LEU A 198 -9.72 -0.23 7.44
CA LEU A 198 -10.88 -0.82 6.78
C LEU A 198 -10.47 -1.40 5.43
N ASN A 199 -10.67 -2.70 5.25
CA ASN A 199 -10.54 -3.36 3.95
C ASN A 199 -11.78 -4.24 3.69
N PRO A 200 -12.97 -3.64 3.60
CA PRO A 200 -14.22 -4.37 3.41
C PRO A 200 -14.25 -5.08 2.04
N PRO A 201 -15.13 -6.08 1.84
CA PRO A 201 -15.39 -6.63 0.53
C PRO A 201 -15.76 -5.53 -0.48
N TYR A 202 -15.08 -5.50 -1.62
CA TYR A 202 -15.29 -4.51 -2.66
C TYR A 202 -16.61 -4.72 -3.44
N PRO A 203 -17.23 -3.64 -3.95
CA PRO A 203 -18.48 -3.73 -4.73
C PRO A 203 -18.35 -4.54 -6.03
N GLU A 204 -17.16 -4.60 -6.62
CA GLU A 204 -16.87 -5.31 -7.87
C GLU A 204 -16.61 -6.82 -7.68
N ASN A 205 -16.67 -7.32 -6.46
CA ASN A 205 -16.42 -8.73 -6.18
C ASN A 205 -17.34 -9.65 -6.99
N GLU A 206 -16.86 -10.85 -7.29
CA GLU A 206 -17.63 -11.80 -8.06
C GLU A 206 -18.66 -12.53 -7.20
N HIS A 207 -19.88 -12.57 -7.74
CA HIS A 207 -21.01 -13.29 -7.17
C HIS A 207 -21.67 -14.13 -8.26
N SER A 208 -21.83 -15.43 -7.99
CA SER A 208 -22.64 -16.32 -8.82
C SER A 208 -24.08 -16.24 -8.35
N THR A 209 -24.95 -15.59 -9.12
CA THR A 209 -26.40 -15.54 -8.80
C THR A 209 -27.06 -16.91 -8.93
N PHE A 210 -26.51 -17.79 -9.78
CA PHE A 210 -27.00 -19.15 -9.98
C PHE A 210 -26.64 -20.07 -8.80
N GLU A 211 -25.37 -20.11 -8.41
CA GLU A 211 -24.89 -20.97 -7.31
C GLU A 211 -25.08 -20.34 -5.93
N LYS A 212 -25.44 -19.04 -5.88
CA LYS A 212 -25.48 -18.23 -4.64
C LYS A 212 -24.15 -18.32 -3.88
N ALA A 213 -23.05 -18.16 -4.62
CA ALA A 213 -21.69 -18.25 -4.11
C ALA A 213 -20.94 -16.95 -4.36
N GLY A 214 -20.02 -16.61 -3.45
CA GLY A 214 -19.22 -15.39 -3.51
C GLY A 214 -17.80 -15.60 -3.00
N MET A 215 -16.91 -14.65 -3.30
CA MET A 215 -15.52 -14.69 -2.81
C MET A 215 -15.41 -14.48 -1.29
N TYR A 216 -16.39 -13.84 -0.68
CA TYR A 216 -16.38 -13.47 0.73
C TYR A 216 -17.69 -13.87 1.41
N THR A 217 -17.64 -14.00 2.74
CA THR A 217 -18.85 -14.10 3.55
C THR A 217 -19.59 -12.77 3.53
N GLU A 218 -20.74 -12.73 2.87
CA GLU A 218 -21.59 -11.56 2.81
C GLU A 218 -22.53 -11.50 4.03
N LEU A 219 -22.18 -10.65 5.00
CA LEU A 219 -23.09 -10.31 6.10
C LEU A 219 -24.17 -9.30 5.67
N TYR A 220 -23.90 -8.55 4.60
CA TYR A 220 -24.73 -7.44 4.11
C TYR A 220 -24.74 -7.42 2.58
N SER A 221 -25.82 -6.90 1.98
CA SER A 221 -25.79 -6.57 0.55
C SER A 221 -24.76 -5.46 0.27
N PRO A 222 -24.24 -5.35 -0.96
CA PRO A 222 -23.30 -4.28 -1.32
C PRO A 222 -23.82 -2.88 -0.97
N GLU A 223 -25.11 -2.59 -1.18
CA GLU A 223 -25.73 -1.31 -0.86
C GLU A 223 -25.76 -1.06 0.65
N LYS A 224 -26.10 -2.08 1.43
CA LYS A 224 -26.17 -1.95 2.89
C LYS A 224 -24.76 -1.83 3.49
N LEU A 225 -23.79 -2.59 2.98
CA LEU A 225 -22.39 -2.46 3.37
C LEU A 225 -21.88 -1.05 3.08
N HIS A 226 -22.13 -0.52 1.87
CA HIS A 226 -21.73 0.83 1.50
C HIS A 226 -22.35 1.89 2.42
N GLN A 227 -23.66 1.79 2.71
CA GLN A 227 -24.33 2.68 3.66
C GLN A 227 -23.67 2.60 5.05
N ASN A 228 -23.34 1.41 5.54
CA ASN A 228 -22.67 1.25 6.83
C ASN A 228 -21.27 1.90 6.81
N LEU A 229 -20.49 1.74 5.74
CA LEU A 229 -19.17 2.35 5.58
C LEU A 229 -19.23 3.89 5.56
N VAL A 230 -20.22 4.48 4.89
CA VAL A 230 -20.47 5.94 4.93
C VAL A 230 -20.71 6.40 6.36
N HIS A 231 -21.57 5.71 7.11
CA HIS A 231 -21.84 6.04 8.52
C HIS A 231 -20.61 5.88 9.40
N ILE A 232 -19.83 4.82 9.21
CA ILE A 232 -18.57 4.58 9.94
C ILE A 232 -17.59 5.71 9.70
N VAL A 233 -17.31 6.05 8.44
CA VAL A 233 -16.35 7.11 8.11
C VAL A 233 -16.79 8.43 8.71
N HIS A 234 -18.08 8.79 8.62
CA HIS A 234 -18.60 9.99 9.28
C HIS A 234 -18.47 9.94 10.82
N TYR A 235 -18.71 8.80 11.43
CA TYR A 235 -18.54 8.62 12.87
C TYR A 235 -17.06 8.82 13.27
N LEU A 236 -16.13 8.14 12.61
CA LEU A 236 -14.69 8.23 12.90
C LEU A 236 -14.19 9.67 12.76
N GLU A 237 -14.55 10.35 11.67
CA GLU A 237 -14.27 11.79 11.48
C GLU A 237 -14.84 12.65 12.61
N SER A 238 -16.10 12.43 13.01
CA SER A 238 -16.75 13.22 14.06
C SER A 238 -16.12 13.04 15.45
N GLN A 239 -15.51 11.89 15.70
CA GLN A 239 -14.84 11.56 16.96
C GLN A 239 -13.33 11.88 16.93
N GLY A 240 -12.79 12.30 15.79
CA GLY A 240 -11.34 12.47 15.63
C GLY A 240 -10.56 11.16 15.74
N ILE A 241 -11.18 10.04 15.35
CA ILE A 241 -10.53 8.72 15.30
C ILE A 241 -9.91 8.58 13.92
N HIS A 242 -8.61 8.28 13.88
CA HIS A 242 -7.90 8.15 12.61
C HIS A 242 -8.27 6.84 11.95
N TYR A 243 -8.39 6.87 10.63
CA TYR A 243 -8.65 5.69 9.83
C TYR A 243 -7.94 5.73 8.49
N TYR A 244 -7.91 4.54 7.90
CA TYR A 244 -7.57 4.30 6.52
C TYR A 244 -8.56 3.28 5.93
N MET A 245 -8.89 3.41 4.65
CA MET A 245 -9.72 2.44 3.94
C MET A 245 -9.28 2.23 2.49
N THR A 246 -9.27 0.96 2.04
CA THR A 246 -9.37 0.57 0.62
C THR A 246 -10.81 0.21 0.29
N TYR A 247 -11.30 0.61 -0.89
CA TYR A 247 -12.65 0.21 -1.31
C TYR A 247 -12.78 0.07 -2.84
N GLY A 248 -12.04 -0.90 -3.35
CA GLY A 248 -12.12 -1.36 -4.73
C GLY A 248 -11.39 -0.50 -5.75
N PHE A 249 -11.45 -0.94 -7.01
CA PHE A 249 -10.86 -0.23 -8.15
C PHE A 249 -11.80 0.86 -8.68
N TYR A 250 -11.20 1.92 -9.21
CA TYR A 250 -11.93 2.91 -10.00
C TYR A 250 -12.59 2.25 -11.21
N ASN A 251 -13.91 2.35 -11.27
CA ASN A 251 -14.69 1.95 -12.42
C ASN A 251 -15.98 2.80 -12.45
N PRO A 252 -16.26 3.54 -13.54
CA PRO A 252 -17.44 4.39 -13.66
C PRO A 252 -18.78 3.67 -13.43
N LYS A 253 -18.83 2.34 -13.60
CA LYS A 253 -20.02 1.51 -13.32
C LYS A 253 -20.33 1.44 -11.82
N PHE A 254 -19.33 1.56 -10.95
CA PHE A 254 -19.45 1.51 -9.49
C PHE A 254 -19.41 2.89 -8.83
N ARG A 255 -19.67 3.98 -9.57
CA ARG A 255 -19.63 5.37 -9.06
C ARG A 255 -20.51 5.62 -7.82
N ASN A 256 -21.60 4.85 -7.68
CA ASN A 256 -22.51 4.93 -6.53
C ASN A 256 -21.91 4.37 -5.24
N TYR A 257 -20.76 3.69 -5.32
CA TYR A 257 -20.03 3.12 -4.18
C TYR A 257 -18.80 3.95 -3.79
N VAL A 258 -18.70 5.19 -4.28
CA VAL A 258 -17.65 6.14 -3.89
C VAL A 258 -18.14 6.99 -2.72
N LEU A 259 -17.37 7.04 -1.63
CA LEU A 259 -17.76 7.87 -0.48
C LEU A 259 -17.57 9.35 -0.82
N ALA A 260 -18.53 10.17 -0.39
CA ALA A 260 -18.54 11.60 -0.58
C ALA A 260 -18.70 12.34 0.74
N ASN A 261 -18.26 13.60 0.78
CA ASN A 261 -18.49 14.49 1.89
C ASN A 261 -19.95 15.02 1.91
N LYS A 262 -20.29 15.85 2.89
CA LYS A 262 -21.64 16.45 3.04
C LYS A 262 -22.07 17.30 1.84
N ASN A 263 -21.13 17.76 1.01
CA ASN A 263 -21.39 18.53 -0.22
C ASN A 263 -21.44 17.63 -1.47
N GLN A 264 -21.53 16.31 -1.29
CA GLN A 264 -21.53 15.31 -2.37
C GLN A 264 -20.24 15.29 -3.21
N GLN A 265 -19.12 15.80 -2.68
CA GLN A 265 -17.83 15.71 -3.35
C GLN A 265 -17.13 14.42 -2.94
N PRO A 266 -16.59 13.63 -3.89
CA PRO A 266 -15.81 12.43 -3.58
C PRO A 266 -14.63 12.77 -2.67
N ILE A 267 -14.36 11.90 -1.70
CA ILE A 267 -13.23 12.07 -0.75
C ILE A 267 -12.13 11.03 -0.96
N ASN A 268 -12.21 10.26 -2.04
CA ASN A 268 -11.26 9.22 -2.37
C ASN A 268 -9.98 9.77 -3.01
N TYR A 269 -8.92 9.01 -2.80
CA TYR A 269 -7.63 9.13 -3.45
C TYR A 269 -7.44 7.90 -4.35
N PHE A 270 -6.60 8.05 -5.37
CA PHE A 270 -6.14 6.96 -6.19
C PHE A 270 -4.67 6.66 -5.91
N ARG A 271 -4.33 5.38 -6.08
CA ARG A 271 -2.97 4.90 -6.33
C ARG A 271 -3.01 3.84 -7.41
N VAL A 272 -1.86 3.49 -7.98
CA VAL A 272 -1.77 2.30 -8.81
C VAL A 272 -1.71 1.07 -7.91
N LEU A 273 -2.60 0.11 -8.16
CA LEU A 273 -2.54 -1.22 -7.57
C LEU A 273 -2.38 -2.25 -8.69
N GLY A 274 -1.47 -3.19 -8.47
CA GLY A 274 -1.21 -4.31 -9.36
C GLY A 274 0.19 -4.31 -9.98
N TYR A 275 0.61 -5.51 -10.37
CA TYR A 275 1.89 -5.79 -11.01
C TYR A 275 1.66 -6.79 -12.16
N LYS A 276 2.70 -7.04 -12.96
CA LYS A 276 2.67 -8.02 -14.05
C LYS A 276 2.27 -9.39 -13.47
N HIS A 277 1.10 -9.91 -13.86
CA HIS A 277 0.45 -11.14 -13.34
C HIS A 277 -0.39 -11.02 -12.05
N CYS A 278 -0.71 -9.82 -11.56
CA CYS A 278 -1.69 -9.64 -10.48
C CYS A 278 -3.07 -10.20 -10.87
N ALA A 279 -3.73 -10.90 -9.95
CA ALA A 279 -5.04 -11.51 -10.19
C ALA A 279 -6.11 -10.48 -10.64
N PHE A 280 -6.07 -9.30 -10.04
CA PHE A 280 -6.99 -8.19 -10.33
C PHE A 280 -6.47 -7.26 -11.44
N GLY A 281 -5.26 -7.50 -11.97
CA GLY A 281 -4.64 -6.68 -13.02
C GLY A 281 -3.98 -5.42 -12.45
N ILE A 282 -3.71 -4.45 -13.33
CA ILE A 282 -3.19 -3.14 -12.95
C ILE A 282 -4.31 -2.13 -13.10
N GLY A 283 -4.62 -1.38 -12.04
CA GLY A 283 -5.69 -0.39 -12.05
C GLY A 283 -5.48 0.67 -10.97
N LEU A 284 -6.46 1.55 -10.81
CA LEU A 284 -6.46 2.56 -9.76
C LEU A 284 -7.27 2.09 -8.56
N ASP A 285 -6.60 1.88 -7.43
CA ASP A 285 -7.23 1.50 -6.15
C ASP A 285 -7.77 2.75 -5.44
N GLN A 286 -8.97 2.63 -4.87
CA GLN A 286 -9.67 3.72 -4.19
C GLN A 286 -9.32 3.70 -2.71
N MET A 287 -8.61 4.74 -2.29
CA MET A 287 -8.14 4.93 -0.93
C MET A 287 -8.91 6.04 -0.23
N TYR A 288 -9.12 5.91 1.06
CA TYR A 288 -9.72 6.94 1.91
C TYR A 288 -8.87 7.08 3.17
N PHE A 289 -8.66 8.31 3.58
CA PHE A 289 -7.88 8.65 4.76
C PHE A 289 -8.68 9.61 5.62
N THR A 290 -8.34 9.64 6.91
CA THR A 290 -8.77 10.72 7.81
C THR A 290 -8.52 12.08 7.16
N SER A 291 -9.51 12.98 7.18
CA SER A 291 -9.47 14.27 6.49
C SER A 291 -8.30 15.17 6.90
N GLN A 292 -7.80 15.01 8.11
CA GLN A 292 -6.62 15.72 8.64
C GLN A 292 -5.29 15.18 8.11
N PHE A 293 -5.26 14.04 7.41
CA PHE A 293 -4.03 13.49 6.86
C PHE A 293 -3.56 14.28 5.65
N SER A 294 -2.27 14.53 5.61
CA SER A 294 -1.57 15.05 4.44
C SER A 294 -0.89 13.90 3.71
N ILE A 295 -1.04 13.85 2.38
CA ILE A 295 -0.29 12.90 1.57
C ILE A 295 1.13 13.43 1.37
N PRO A 296 2.18 12.69 1.77
CA PRO A 296 3.55 13.10 1.53
C PRO A 296 3.84 13.24 0.04
N LYS A 297 4.51 14.34 -0.35
CA LYS A 297 4.77 14.69 -1.76
C LYS A 297 5.56 13.66 -2.58
N ARG A 298 6.24 12.71 -1.93
CA ARG A 298 7.03 11.66 -2.59
C ARG A 298 6.25 10.38 -2.87
N ILE A 299 4.98 10.32 -2.48
CA ILE A 299 4.13 9.15 -2.68
C ILE A 299 3.19 9.43 -3.84
N ASN A 300 3.08 8.46 -4.75
CA ASN A 300 2.14 8.50 -5.87
C ASN A 300 0.73 8.15 -5.39
N ILE A 301 0.14 9.05 -4.61
CA ILE A 301 -1.27 9.01 -4.21
C ILE A 301 -1.83 10.38 -4.53
N PHE A 302 -2.84 10.43 -5.40
CA PHE A 302 -3.46 11.68 -5.84
C PHE A 302 -4.93 11.67 -5.49
N LYS A 303 -5.54 12.83 -5.27
CA LYS A 303 -6.98 12.88 -5.12
C LYS A 303 -7.66 12.42 -6.41
N ALA A 304 -8.79 11.72 -6.30
CA ALA A 304 -9.53 11.30 -7.49
C ALA A 304 -9.93 12.48 -8.38
N GLU A 305 -10.31 13.63 -7.79
CA GLU A 305 -10.64 14.86 -8.53
C GLU A 305 -9.47 15.41 -9.36
N GLU A 306 -8.22 15.22 -8.91
CA GLU A 306 -7.03 15.68 -9.63
C GLU A 306 -6.73 14.78 -10.84
N VAL A 307 -7.06 13.49 -10.74
CA VAL A 307 -6.84 12.49 -11.79
C VAL A 307 -7.97 12.51 -12.82
N LEU A 308 -9.22 12.64 -12.40
CA LEU A 308 -10.38 12.59 -13.30
C LEU A 308 -10.75 13.96 -13.87
N GLY A 309 -10.46 15.03 -13.13
CA GLY A 309 -10.98 16.37 -13.43
C GLY A 309 -12.51 16.39 -13.50
N ASN A 310 -13.05 16.96 -14.58
CA ASN A 310 -14.50 17.04 -14.82
C ASN A 310 -15.00 16.00 -15.84
N GLN A 311 -14.25 14.92 -16.07
CA GLN A 311 -14.53 13.94 -17.13
C GLN A 311 -14.87 12.56 -16.55
N ASP A 312 -15.79 11.84 -17.21
CA ASP A 312 -16.05 10.42 -16.95
C ASP A 312 -15.06 9.58 -17.78
N LEU A 313 -13.86 9.35 -17.24
CA LEU A 313 -12.79 8.58 -17.90
C LEU A 313 -13.01 7.07 -17.78
N THR A 314 -12.59 6.28 -18.77
CA THR A 314 -12.46 4.82 -18.59
C THR A 314 -11.36 4.49 -17.57
N PRO A 315 -11.33 3.28 -16.99
CA PRO A 315 -10.25 2.86 -16.09
C PRO A 315 -8.86 3.02 -16.71
N GLU A 316 -8.70 2.72 -18.00
CA GLU A 316 -7.44 2.83 -18.74
C GLU A 316 -7.02 4.29 -18.93
N GLU A 317 -7.96 5.15 -19.32
CA GLU A 317 -7.73 6.59 -19.49
C GLU A 317 -7.36 7.25 -18.15
N ALA A 318 -8.07 6.92 -17.08
CA ALA A 318 -7.77 7.41 -15.74
C ALA A 318 -6.38 6.94 -15.28
N LEU A 319 -6.02 5.67 -15.53
CA LEU A 319 -4.69 5.14 -15.23
C LEU A 319 -3.58 5.85 -16.03
N GLU A 320 -3.82 6.20 -17.29
CA GLU A 320 -2.88 6.97 -18.10
C GLU A 320 -2.71 8.40 -17.53
N GLN A 321 -3.80 9.06 -17.17
CA GLN A 321 -3.75 10.40 -16.55
C GLN A 321 -3.03 10.38 -15.21
N PHE A 322 -3.32 9.38 -14.36
CA PHE A 322 -2.60 9.14 -13.12
C PHE A 322 -1.09 9.02 -13.36
N LYS A 323 -0.68 8.17 -14.32
CA LYS A 323 0.74 7.98 -14.66
C LYS A 323 1.37 9.30 -15.11
N ARG A 324 0.64 10.11 -15.87
CA ARG A 324 1.09 11.44 -16.30
C ARG A 324 1.31 12.37 -15.10
N LEU A 325 0.42 12.36 -14.11
CA LEU A 325 0.57 13.12 -12.86
C LEU A 325 1.77 12.63 -12.04
N SER A 326 1.95 11.32 -11.91
CA SER A 326 3.13 10.74 -11.22
C SER A 326 4.46 11.10 -11.88
N LYS A 327 4.45 11.33 -13.20
CA LYS A 327 5.62 11.75 -13.98
C LYS A 327 5.88 13.26 -13.95
N LYS A 328 4.97 14.08 -13.40
CA LYS A 328 5.20 15.53 -13.27
C LYS A 328 6.28 15.81 -12.24
N CYS A 329 7.53 15.67 -12.65
CA CYS A 329 8.69 16.09 -11.89
C CYS A 329 9.15 17.47 -12.39
N PHE A 330 9.60 18.30 -11.47
CA PHE A 330 10.22 19.57 -11.78
C PHE A 330 11.74 19.38 -11.87
N ALA A 331 12.36 19.89 -12.94
CA ALA A 331 13.80 19.88 -13.11
C ALA A 331 14.34 21.30 -13.23
N VAL A 332 15.55 21.51 -12.69
CA VAL A 332 16.26 22.79 -12.78
C VAL A 332 17.68 22.55 -13.23
N ILE A 333 18.14 23.37 -14.16
CA ILE A 333 19.54 23.47 -14.54
C ILE A 333 20.11 24.78 -13.99
N TYR A 334 21.11 24.65 -13.11
CA TYR A 334 21.95 25.76 -12.64
C TYR A 334 23.24 25.78 -13.45
N ARG A 335 23.66 26.95 -13.92
CA ARG A 335 24.84 27.12 -14.78
C ARG A 335 25.71 28.24 -14.25
N ALA A 336 27.00 27.98 -14.13
CA ALA A 336 27.97 28.97 -13.69
C ALA A 336 29.38 28.65 -14.20
N PHE A 337 30.20 29.68 -14.31
CA PHE A 337 31.65 29.54 -14.36
C PHE A 337 32.19 29.68 -12.94
N ILE A 338 33.17 28.85 -12.58
CA ILE A 338 33.79 28.85 -11.25
C ILE A 338 35.10 29.62 -11.33
N LYS A 339 35.37 30.46 -10.34
CA LYS A 339 36.63 31.21 -10.26
C LYS A 339 37.81 30.24 -10.19
N PRO A 340 38.92 30.49 -10.91
CA PRO A 340 40.08 29.62 -10.91
C PRO A 340 40.61 29.33 -9.50
N GLY A 341 40.84 28.05 -9.19
CA GLY A 341 41.36 27.59 -7.90
C GLY A 341 40.28 27.27 -6.86
N LEU A 342 39.00 27.60 -7.11
CA LEU A 342 37.88 27.33 -6.20
C LEU A 342 37.05 26.11 -6.60
N GLU A 343 37.42 25.39 -7.66
CA GLU A 343 36.63 24.28 -8.20
C GLU A 343 36.41 23.15 -7.19
N MET A 344 37.43 22.81 -6.41
CA MET A 344 37.34 21.74 -5.41
C MET A 344 36.44 22.14 -4.23
N GLU A 345 36.53 23.40 -3.80
CA GLU A 345 35.66 23.93 -2.73
C GLU A 345 34.21 23.99 -3.19
N TYR A 346 33.98 24.47 -4.41
CA TYR A 346 32.66 24.47 -5.04
C TYR A 346 32.07 23.06 -5.14
N GLN A 347 32.83 22.08 -5.64
CA GLN A 347 32.35 20.71 -5.78
C GLN A 347 31.98 20.10 -4.42
N LYS A 348 32.81 20.32 -3.38
CA LYS A 348 32.55 19.82 -2.04
C LYS A 348 31.31 20.47 -1.42
N ALA A 349 31.18 21.79 -1.54
CA ALA A 349 30.03 22.54 -1.05
C ALA A 349 28.74 22.14 -1.79
N TRP A 350 28.79 22.02 -3.12
CA TRP A 350 27.68 21.52 -3.93
C TRP A 350 27.25 20.12 -3.48
N HIS A 351 28.20 19.20 -3.28
CA HIS A 351 27.89 17.83 -2.87
C HIS A 351 27.21 17.80 -1.50
N GLN A 352 27.67 18.60 -0.54
CA GLN A 352 27.07 18.70 0.79
C GLN A 352 25.63 19.21 0.71
N VAL A 353 25.39 20.30 -0.03
CA VAL A 353 24.05 20.89 -0.19
C VAL A 353 23.12 19.93 -0.95
N ALA A 354 23.56 19.36 -2.06
CA ALA A 354 22.77 18.45 -2.87
C ALA A 354 22.38 17.19 -2.08
N SER A 355 23.34 16.59 -1.34
CA SER A 355 23.08 15.42 -0.50
C SER A 355 22.08 15.72 0.61
N TYR A 356 22.23 16.87 1.27
CA TYR A 356 21.28 17.33 2.29
C TYR A 356 19.88 17.51 1.70
N PHE A 357 19.76 18.05 0.49
CA PHE A 357 18.45 18.25 -0.13
C PHE A 357 17.77 16.96 -0.58
N VAL A 358 18.54 15.99 -1.06
CA VAL A 358 18.02 14.66 -1.37
C VAL A 358 17.55 13.97 -0.09
N GLN A 359 18.33 14.05 0.98
CA GLN A 359 18.03 13.36 2.23
C GLN A 359 16.88 14.00 3.01
N TYR A 360 16.85 15.34 3.11
CA TYR A 360 15.99 16.04 4.09
C TYR A 360 15.01 17.06 3.50
N ARG A 361 15.15 17.45 2.22
CA ARG A 361 14.38 18.58 1.65
C ARG A 361 13.53 18.27 0.44
N GLY A 362 13.47 17.01 0.01
CA GLY A 362 12.56 16.62 -1.05
C GLY A 362 13.17 16.51 -2.44
N ALA A 363 14.46 16.86 -2.65
CA ALA A 363 15.08 16.66 -3.96
C ALA A 363 15.08 15.16 -4.33
N LEU A 364 14.83 14.85 -5.60
CA LEU A 364 14.82 13.48 -6.12
C LEU A 364 16.24 13.03 -6.47
N GLY A 365 17.08 13.96 -6.91
CA GLY A 365 18.48 13.71 -7.23
C GLY A 365 19.12 14.94 -7.85
N SER A 366 20.45 14.99 -7.87
CA SER A 366 21.21 16.06 -8.51
C SER A 366 22.50 15.52 -9.10
N CYS A 367 22.88 16.00 -10.28
CA CYS A 367 24.11 15.66 -10.96
C CYS A 367 24.86 16.93 -11.36
N LEU A 368 26.16 16.98 -11.04
CA LEU A 368 27.06 18.07 -11.41
C LEU A 368 27.92 17.66 -12.59
N HIS A 369 27.94 18.50 -13.61
CA HIS A 369 28.68 18.32 -14.84
C HIS A 369 29.66 19.47 -15.04
N LYS A 370 30.73 19.20 -15.79
CA LYS A 370 31.63 20.22 -16.32
C LYS A 370 31.68 20.05 -17.85
N THR A 371 31.44 21.13 -18.58
CA THR A 371 31.46 21.13 -20.04
C THR A 371 32.87 21.36 -20.57
N ASN A 372 33.08 21.12 -21.87
CA ASN A 372 34.39 21.29 -22.52
C ASN A 372 34.87 22.75 -22.54
N ASP A 373 33.96 23.71 -22.51
CA ASP A 373 34.23 25.15 -22.42
C ASP A 373 34.40 25.65 -20.97
N GLY A 374 34.40 24.73 -19.98
CA GLY A 374 34.73 25.05 -18.59
C GLY A 374 33.54 25.50 -17.73
N MET A 375 32.32 25.56 -18.28
CA MET A 375 31.11 25.82 -17.52
C MET A 375 30.77 24.62 -16.63
N TRP A 376 30.29 24.90 -15.42
CA TRP A 376 29.75 23.90 -14.51
C TRP A 376 28.23 23.95 -14.53
N LEU A 377 27.61 22.77 -14.58
CA LEU A 377 26.17 22.61 -14.74
C LEU A 377 25.62 21.61 -13.72
N ALA A 378 24.73 22.07 -12.85
CA ALA A 378 23.99 21.19 -11.95
C ALA A 378 22.59 20.94 -12.50
N TYR A 379 22.26 19.68 -12.80
CA TYR A 379 20.90 19.24 -13.10
C TYR A 379 20.29 18.67 -11.83
N SER A 380 19.23 19.31 -11.31
CA SER A 380 18.56 18.88 -10.10
C SER A 380 17.10 18.59 -10.36
N ARG A 381 16.59 17.51 -9.79
CA ARG A 381 15.19 17.12 -9.89
C ARG A 381 14.49 17.22 -8.56
N TRP A 382 13.23 17.60 -8.63
CA TRP A 382 12.34 17.86 -7.52
C TRP A 382 10.96 17.30 -7.85
N PRO A 383 10.16 16.94 -6.84
CA PRO A 383 8.77 16.55 -7.05
C PRO A 383 7.96 17.71 -7.67
N ASP A 384 8.23 18.94 -7.24
CA ASP A 384 7.55 20.14 -7.74
C ASP A 384 8.40 21.41 -7.52
N LYS A 385 8.01 22.52 -8.18
CA LYS A 385 8.68 23.82 -8.06
C LYS A 385 8.62 24.40 -6.65
N ALA A 386 7.50 24.25 -5.95
CA ALA A 386 7.33 24.81 -4.60
C ALA A 386 8.28 24.17 -3.58
N THR A 387 8.51 22.86 -3.68
CA THR A 387 9.47 22.12 -2.85
C THR A 387 10.90 22.59 -3.10
N ARG A 388 11.25 22.83 -4.37
CA ARG A 388 12.54 23.44 -4.73
C ARG A 388 12.67 24.83 -4.10
N ASP A 389 11.71 25.70 -4.32
CA ASP A 389 11.77 27.11 -3.91
C ASP A 389 11.81 27.25 -2.37
N ALA A 390 11.13 26.37 -1.64
CA ALA A 390 11.20 26.32 -0.18
C ALA A 390 12.54 25.82 0.37
N SER A 391 13.36 25.16 -0.46
CA SER A 391 14.64 24.57 -0.06
C SER A 391 15.83 25.39 -0.54
N TRP A 392 15.70 25.99 -1.72
CA TRP A 392 16.68 26.85 -2.36
C TRP A 392 16.11 28.27 -2.41
N PRO A 393 16.38 29.12 -1.40
CA PRO A 393 16.07 30.53 -1.55
C PRO A 393 16.91 31.06 -2.72
N GLY A 394 16.30 31.79 -3.66
CA GLY A 394 16.96 32.33 -4.84
C GLY A 394 18.00 33.41 -4.48
N ASP A 395 17.88 34.61 -5.03
CA ASP A 395 18.79 35.74 -4.71
C ASP A 395 18.64 36.29 -3.27
N ASN A 396 17.95 35.57 -2.37
CA ASN A 396 17.79 35.90 -0.96
C ASN A 396 18.70 35.03 -0.07
N ALA A 397 18.99 35.50 1.14
CA ALA A 397 19.80 34.78 2.13
C ALA A 397 19.27 33.34 2.40
N PRO A 398 20.15 32.37 2.75
CA PRO A 398 19.74 31.00 3.06
C PRO A 398 18.59 30.95 4.06
N SER A 399 17.60 30.08 3.83
CA SER A 399 16.42 29.95 4.69
C SER A 399 16.85 29.74 6.14
N GLU A 400 16.24 30.46 7.08
CA GLU A 400 16.57 30.37 8.51
C GLU A 400 16.47 28.92 9.04
N MET A 401 15.62 28.09 8.40
CA MET A 401 15.40 26.69 8.73
C MET A 401 16.54 25.74 8.29
N LEU A 402 17.55 26.20 7.57
CA LEU A 402 18.70 25.36 7.19
C LEU A 402 19.74 25.25 8.32
N PRO A 403 20.36 24.07 8.52
CA PRO A 403 21.49 23.92 9.42
C PRO A 403 22.66 24.85 9.05
N ASP A 404 23.44 25.30 10.04
CA ASP A 404 24.49 26.29 9.84
C ASP A 404 25.62 25.84 8.90
N ASP A 405 25.93 24.55 8.88
CA ASP A 405 26.90 23.97 7.96
C ASP A 405 26.40 24.01 6.50
N ILE A 406 25.11 23.76 6.29
CA ILE A 406 24.47 23.87 4.96
C ILE A 406 24.39 25.33 4.52
N LYS A 407 24.08 26.26 5.42
CA LYS A 407 24.12 27.71 5.14
C LYS A 407 25.52 28.16 4.70
N LYS A 408 26.57 27.71 5.40
CA LYS A 408 27.97 27.99 5.02
C LYS A 408 28.31 27.42 3.65
N ALA A 409 27.92 26.17 3.36
CA ALA A 409 28.16 25.56 2.05
C ALA A 409 27.44 26.33 0.92
N LEU A 410 26.22 26.82 1.14
CA LEU A 410 25.52 27.68 0.17
C LEU A 410 26.28 28.99 -0.10
N ILE A 411 26.83 29.63 0.95
CA ILE A 411 27.66 30.82 0.80
C ILE A 411 28.92 30.49 -0.01
N THR A 412 29.60 29.39 0.29
CA THR A 412 30.77 28.93 -0.47
C THR A 412 30.44 28.75 -1.94
N ILE A 413 29.31 28.11 -2.28
CA ILE A 413 28.83 27.97 -3.67
C ILE A 413 28.72 29.35 -4.33
N GLN A 414 28.07 30.31 -3.68
CA GLN A 414 27.87 31.66 -4.23
C GLN A 414 29.19 32.42 -4.42
N GLU A 415 30.13 32.30 -3.47
CA GLU A 415 31.44 32.96 -3.52
C GLU A 415 32.37 32.36 -4.57
N SER A 416 32.26 31.06 -4.84
CA SER A 416 33.05 30.37 -5.86
C SER A 416 32.62 30.71 -7.30
N ILE A 417 31.37 31.12 -7.50
CA ILE A 417 30.84 31.47 -8.83
C ILE A 417 31.41 32.81 -9.31
N ASP A 418 31.83 32.86 -10.58
CA ASP A 418 32.10 34.11 -11.28
C ASP A 418 30.78 34.84 -11.57
N GLN A 419 30.49 35.85 -10.75
CA GLN A 419 29.27 36.63 -10.82
C GLN A 419 29.14 37.44 -12.11
N THR A 420 30.25 37.67 -12.85
CA THR A 420 30.21 38.38 -14.14
C THR A 420 29.65 37.53 -15.27
N GLN A 421 29.57 36.21 -15.07
CA GLN A 421 29.10 35.22 -16.05
C GLN A 421 27.93 34.38 -15.53
N LYS A 422 27.14 34.93 -14.59
CA LYS A 422 25.97 34.22 -14.03
C LYS A 422 24.89 34.07 -15.10
N LEU A 423 24.47 32.83 -15.34
CA LEU A 423 23.39 32.51 -16.26
C LEU A 423 22.09 32.28 -15.49
N PRO A 424 20.92 32.63 -16.07
CA PRO A 424 19.65 32.32 -15.44
C PRO A 424 19.43 30.81 -15.33
N GLU A 425 18.72 30.41 -14.30
CA GLU A 425 18.26 29.04 -14.11
C GLU A 425 17.33 28.64 -15.26
N ILE A 426 17.44 27.40 -15.73
CA ILE A 426 16.45 26.83 -16.63
C ILE A 426 15.54 25.93 -15.81
N THR A 427 14.27 26.33 -15.67
CA THR A 427 13.23 25.51 -15.06
C THR A 427 12.51 24.71 -16.12
N MET A 428 12.29 23.43 -15.87
CA MET A 428 11.71 22.49 -16.83
C MET A 428 10.70 21.58 -16.13
N GLU A 429 9.66 21.20 -16.86
CA GLU A 429 8.80 20.07 -16.49
C GLU A 429 9.37 18.82 -17.17
N VAL A 430 9.52 17.73 -16.41
CA VAL A 430 9.94 16.45 -16.99
C VAL A 430 8.75 15.85 -17.72
N ILE A 431 8.90 15.64 -19.03
CA ILE A 431 7.84 15.10 -19.90
C ILE A 431 7.93 13.58 -20.02
N ASP A 432 9.15 13.04 -20.15
CA ASP A 432 9.42 11.62 -20.15
C ASP A 432 10.80 11.35 -19.56
N ASP A 433 10.95 10.23 -18.85
CA ASP A 433 12.10 10.00 -17.97
C ASP A 433 12.59 8.56 -18.07
N LEU A 434 13.78 8.40 -18.63
CA LEU A 434 14.49 7.12 -18.73
C LEU A 434 15.62 6.99 -17.70
N LEU A 435 15.92 8.05 -16.93
CA LEU A 435 16.96 8.04 -15.90
C LEU A 435 16.51 7.28 -14.65
N TYR A 436 15.21 7.26 -14.38
CA TYR A 436 14.57 6.48 -13.31
C TYR A 436 13.65 5.43 -13.93
N SER A 437 14.24 4.49 -14.67
CA SER A 437 13.54 3.28 -15.08
C SER A 437 13.76 2.24 -13.97
N ASN A 438 12.78 2.05 -13.09
CA ASN A 438 12.68 0.82 -12.32
C ASN A 438 11.90 -0.22 -13.12
#